data_AF-A0A6C0G0E8-F1
#
_entry.id   AF-A0A6C0G0E8-F1
#
_cell.length_a   1.000
_cell.length_b   1.000
_cell.length_c   1.000
_cell.angle_alpha   90.00
_cell.angle_beta   90.00
_cell.angle_gamma   90.00
#
_symmetry.space_group_name_H-M   'P 1'
#
loop_
_entity.id
_entity.type
_entity.pdbx_description
1 polymer ?
#
loop_
_entity_poly.entity_id
_entity_poly.type
_entity_poly.pdbx_seq_one_letter_code
_entity_poly.pdbx_strand_id
1 'polypeptide(L)'
;MAKFSSRCPNQVLCMVPARNSIVDGILVPVPGQNIRFEHGEYETNSKKEVDFIRAHRLFGNAIIEVKGGESAPAPQAAAAE
;
A
#
# COMPACT_ATOMS: atom_id res chain seq x y z
N MET A 1 -5.89 14.46 -1.35
CA MET A 1 -6.47 13.17 -0.91
C MET A 1 -6.46 12.23 -2.09
N ALA A 2 -5.50 11.30 -2.09
CA ALA A 2 -5.42 10.26 -3.10
C ALA A 2 -5.95 8.96 -2.48
N LYS A 3 -6.88 8.31 -3.18
CA LYS A 3 -7.44 7.04 -2.76
C LYS A 3 -6.95 5.96 -3.70
N PHE A 4 -6.45 4.87 -3.13
CA PHE A 4 -5.97 3.71 -3.86
C PHE A 4 -6.81 2.51 -3.48
N SER A 5 -7.21 1.72 -4.48
CA SER A 5 -7.85 0.44 -4.27
C SER A 5 -6.90 -0.67 -4.71
N SER A 6 -6.75 -1.69 -3.89
CA SER A 6 -5.99 -2.89 -4.16
C SER A 6 -6.95 -4.07 -4.28
N ARG A 7 -6.70 -4.94 -5.25
CA ARG A 7 -7.45 -6.19 -5.45
C ARG A 7 -7.33 -7.15 -4.28
N CYS A 8 -6.30 -6.99 -3.44
CA CYS A 8 -6.08 -7.80 -2.25
C CYS A 8 -6.51 -7.03 -0.98
N PRO A 9 -7.46 -7.58 -0.19
CA PRO A 9 -8.11 -6.84 0.92
C PRO A 9 -7.19 -6.54 2.11
N ASN A 10 -6.11 -7.30 2.28
CA ASN A 10 -5.11 -7.13 3.35
C ASN A 10 -3.70 -6.87 2.78
N GLN A 11 -3.61 -6.19 1.64
CA GLN A 11 -2.32 -5.88 1.04
C GLN A 11 -1.51 -4.96 1.97
N VAL A 12 -0.28 -5.36 2.27
CA VAL A 12 0.70 -4.50 2.96
C VAL A 12 1.84 -4.21 1.98
N LEU A 13 2.17 -2.93 1.83
CA LEU A 13 3.34 -2.48 1.09
C LEU A 13 4.39 -1.96 2.07
N CYS A 14 5.56 -2.56 2.08
CA CYS A 14 6.68 -2.07 2.89
C CYS A 14 7.43 -0.98 2.11
N MET A 15 7.34 0.28 2.55
CA MET A 15 8.15 1.38 2.02
C MET A 15 9.59 1.29 2.48
N VAL A 16 9.78 1.09 3.78
CA VAL A 16 11.10 0.98 4.40
C VAL A 16 11.10 -0.24 5.31
N PRO A 17 11.94 -1.25 5.06
CA PRO A 17 12.05 -2.37 5.98
C PRO A 17 12.60 -1.89 7.32
N ALA A 18 12.06 -2.43 8.41
CA ALA A 18 12.63 -2.19 9.74
C ALA A 18 14.06 -2.72 9.76
N ARG A 19 15.00 -1.90 10.22
CA ARG A 19 16.42 -2.27 10.26
C ARG A 19 17.06 -1.77 11.55
N ASN A 20 18.01 -2.55 12.05
CA ASN A 20 18.85 -2.11 13.14
C ASN A 20 20.05 -1.39 12.55
N SER A 21 20.24 -0.12 12.92
CA SER A 21 21.40 0.66 12.51
C SER A 21 22.29 0.88 13.72
N ILE A 22 23.59 0.66 13.56
CA ILE A 22 24.56 0.98 14.60
C ILE A 22 24.96 2.43 14.41
N VAL A 23 24.62 3.29 15.36
CA VAL A 23 25.03 4.71 15.38
C VAL A 23 25.84 4.89 16.66
N ASP A 24 27.10 5.29 16.51
CA ASP A 24 28.05 5.51 17.61
C ASP A 24 28.22 4.31 18.56
N GLY A 25 28.20 3.10 18.00
CA GLY A 25 28.36 1.85 18.76
C GLY A 25 27.09 1.37 19.48
N ILE A 26 25.97 2.10 19.35
CA ILE A 26 24.68 1.74 19.94
C ILE A 26 23.77 1.15 18.85
N LEU A 27 23.14 0.01 19.15
CA LEU A 27 22.11 -0.58 18.29
C LEU A 27 20.82 0.26 18.39
N VAL A 28 20.54 1.05 17.37
CA VAL A 28 19.31 1.84 17.27
C VAL A 28 18.33 1.10 16.34
N PRO A 29 17.19 0.61 16.87
CA PRO A 29 16.15 0.04 16.02
C PRO A 29 15.48 1.18 15.23
N VAL A 30 15.64 1.17 13.91
CA VAL A 30 14.95 2.12 13.03
C VAL A 30 13.63 1.49 12.62
N PRO A 31 12.48 2.06 13.04
CA PRO A 31 11.19 1.52 12.67
C PRO A 31 11.01 1.59 11.16
N GLY A 32 10.56 0.48 10.59
CA GLY A 32 10.17 0.43 9.19
C GLY A 32 8.90 1.23 8.96
N GLN A 33 8.66 1.57 7.69
CA GLN A 33 7.42 2.22 7.27
C GLN A 33 6.67 1.28 6.34
N ASN A 34 5.41 1.00 6.69
CA ASN A 34 4.51 0.18 5.90
C ASN A 34 3.20 0.92 5.62
N ILE A 35 2.66 0.67 4.45
CA ILE A 35 1.36 1.12 3.99
C ILE A 35 0.45 -0.10 4.03
N ARG A 36 -0.59 -0.06 4.85
CA ARG A 36 -1.58 -1.13 4.95
C ARG A 36 -2.85 -0.68 4.23
N PHE A 37 -3.28 -1.47 3.26
CA PHE A 37 -4.61 -1.34 2.68
C PHE A 37 -5.59 -1.98 3.65
N GLU A 38 -6.58 -1.22 4.11
CA GLU A 38 -7.67 -1.72 4.94
C GLU A 38 -8.87 -1.96 4.05
N HIS A 39 -9.38 -3.19 4.05
CA HIS A 39 -10.48 -3.61 3.16
C HIS A 39 -10.17 -3.40 1.66
N GLY A 40 -8.88 -3.45 1.29
CA GLY A 40 -8.44 -3.20 -0.08
C GLY A 40 -8.44 -1.72 -0.46
N GLU A 41 -8.61 -0.81 0.50
CA GLU A 41 -8.56 0.63 0.25
C GLU A 41 -7.44 1.26 1.09
N TYR A 42 -6.78 2.25 0.51
CA TYR A 42 -5.79 3.05 1.22
C TYR A 42 -5.95 4.50 0.81
N GLU A 43 -6.02 5.37 1.80
CA GLU A 43 -6.18 6.80 1.60
C GLU A 43 -5.02 7.53 2.24
N THR A 44 -4.39 8.42 1.48
CA THR A 44 -3.30 9.23 1.98
C THR A 44 -3.33 10.64 1.40
N ASN A 45 -2.81 11.59 2.18
CA ASN A 45 -2.50 12.94 1.74
C ASN A 45 -0.99 13.17 1.57
N SER A 46 -0.15 12.20 1.93
CA SER A 46 1.30 12.31 1.84
C SER A 46 1.76 12.09 0.41
N LYS A 47 2.38 13.09 -0.21
CA LYS A 47 2.97 12.96 -1.55
C LYS A 47 3.98 11.82 -1.67
N LYS A 48 4.74 11.54 -0.59
CA LYS A 48 5.72 10.44 -0.57
C LYS A 48 5.07 9.06 -0.72
N GLU A 49 3.95 8.84 -0.04
CA GLU A 49 3.22 7.57 -0.09
C GLU A 49 2.52 7.41 -1.45
N VAL A 50 1.97 8.49 -1.99
CA VAL A 50 1.40 8.53 -3.35
C VAL A 50 2.43 8.17 -4.41
N ASP A 51 3.61 8.80 -4.36
CA ASP A 51 4.69 8.56 -5.32
C ASP A 51 5.21 7.12 -5.23
N PHE A 52 5.36 6.61 -4.01
CA PHE A 52 5.73 5.22 -3.78
C PHE A 52 4.73 4.22 -4.34
N ILE A 53 3.42 4.44 -4.09
CA ILE A 53 2.38 3.57 -4.62
C ILE A 53 2.37 3.61 -6.15
N ARG A 54 2.52 4.80 -6.76
CA ARG A 54 2.58 4.95 -8.22
C ARG A 54 3.82 4.33 -8.86
N ALA A 55 4.96 4.37 -8.17
CA ALA A 55 6.21 3.75 -8.61
C ALA A 55 6.24 2.22 -8.37
N HIS A 56 5.32 1.68 -7.57
CA HIS A 56 5.30 0.28 -7.22
C HIS A 56 4.89 -0.59 -8.42
N ARG A 57 5.56 -1.73 -8.62
CA ARG A 57 5.29 -2.65 -9.75
C ARG A 57 3.84 -3.18 -9.81
N LEU A 58 3.14 -3.19 -8.68
CA LEU A 58 1.74 -3.62 -8.59
C LEU A 58 0.75 -2.54 -9.03
N PHE A 59 1.20 -1.29 -9.17
CA PHE A 59 0.40 -0.18 -9.66
C PHE A 59 0.03 -0.39 -11.14
N GLY A 60 -1.25 -0.28 -11.45
CA GLY A 60 -1.80 -0.59 -12.78
C GLY A 60 -2.13 -2.06 -13.01
N ASN A 61 -1.82 -2.97 -12.07
CA ASN A 61 -2.23 -4.37 -12.14
C ASN A 61 -3.12 -4.77 -10.95
N ALA A 62 -2.54 -4.76 -9.74
CA ALA A 62 -3.26 -5.09 -8.52
C ALA A 62 -3.71 -3.85 -7.73
N ILE A 63 -3.07 -2.70 -7.94
CA ILE A 63 -3.39 -1.44 -7.26
C ILE A 63 -3.79 -0.40 -8.30
N ILE A 64 -4.94 0.22 -8.09
CA ILE A 64 -5.49 1.29 -8.94
C ILE A 64 -5.70 2.56 -8.12
N GLU A 65 -5.49 3.71 -8.75
CA GLU A 65 -5.82 5.00 -8.16
C GLU A 65 -7.28 5.33 -8.47
N VAL A 66 -8.11 5.45 -7.43
CA VAL A 66 -9.53 5.81 -7.54
C VAL A 66 -9.62 7.34 -7.53
N LYS A 67 -9.50 7.96 -8.71
CA LYS A 67 -9.78 9.39 -8.91
C LYS A 67 -11.27 9.56 -9.15
N GLY A 68 -12.02 9.88 -8.08
CA GLY A 68 -13.39 10.43 -8.13
C GLY A 68 -14.20 10.11 -9.38
N GLY A 69 -14.75 8.90 -9.45
CA GLY A 69 -15.54 8.40 -10.56
C GLY A 69 -15.12 6.97 -10.89
N GLU A 70 -16.06 6.04 -10.80
CA GLU A 70 -15.89 4.61 -11.11
C GLU A 70 -15.23 3.78 -9.99
N SER A 71 -16.09 3.22 -9.15
CA SER A 71 -15.84 1.99 -8.41
C SER A 71 -15.47 0.88 -9.39
N ALA A 72 -14.22 0.40 -9.36
CA ALA A 72 -13.86 -0.85 -10.02
C ALA A 72 -14.29 -2.04 -9.14
N PRO A 73 -14.71 -3.16 -9.76
CA PRO A 73 -15.67 -4.09 -9.19
C PRO A 73 -15.05 -4.98 -8.10
N ALA A 74 -15.88 -5.31 -7.11
CA ALA A 74 -15.62 -6.33 -6.11
C ALA A 74 -15.15 -7.64 -6.79
N PRO A 75 -14.21 -8.38 -6.19
CA PRO A 75 -13.81 -9.68 -6.72
C PRO A 75 -15.01 -10.63 -6.67
N GLN A 76 -15.60 -10.93 -7.83
CA GLN A 76 -16.38 -12.14 -8.02
C GLN A 76 -15.42 -13.33 -7.89
N ALA A 77 -15.40 -13.95 -6.72
CA ALA A 77 -15.23 -15.40 -6.59
C ALA A 77 -16.67 -15.93 -6.42
N ALA A 78 -17.31 -16.58 -7.39
CA ALA A 78 -16.94 -17.87 -7.98
C ALA A 78 -16.73 -18.95 -6.91
N ALA A 79 -17.83 -19.45 -6.35
CA ALA A 79 -17.99 -20.85 -5.94
C ALA A 79 -19.51 -21.14 -5.93
N ALA A 80 -20.02 -21.52 -7.09
CA ALA A 80 -21.17 -22.41 -7.20
C ALA A 80 -20.66 -23.83 -6.88
N GLU A 81 -21.29 -24.52 -5.94
CA GLU A 81 -22.11 -25.72 -6.19
C GLU A 81 -22.78 -26.18 -4.88
#